data_AF-A0A366FNE5-F1
#
_entry.id   AF-A0A366FNE5-F1
#
_cell.length_a   1.000
_cell.length_b   1.000
_cell.length_c   1.000
_cell.angle_alpha   90.00
_cell.angle_beta   90.00
_cell.angle_gamma   90.00
#
_symmetry.space_group_name_H-M   'P 1'
#
loop_
_entity.id
_entity.type
_entity.pdbx_description
1 polymer ?
#
loop_
_entity_poly.entity_id
_entity_poly.type
_entity_poly.pdbx_seq_one_letter_code
_entity_poly.pdbx_strand_id
1 'polypeptide(L)'
;MTSLAHEHSYEELREIVIDLLLNARDNGVDRFERILEQAALALSRKDGSDSRQHGVDPGPVRLRQEDGELILEIVWDLFRQGVVTFGLNAANPGWPWLRLSRFGECALQHGLYRFHNKFEFMKALHSEAIDLSPDAVVYLREAVTAFYAGCLLSACVLLGVAAEAEFLRLLETARDSRTHGKHFTRVGDGSNIRARVMRFGEAVKPVLSLLPGQEASDAMEALTTLQSILRVTRTEQGHPSGASPPSRDQVYVYLQLFIPFAEQLTRLRRTLAEADYPRLVAAP
;
A
#
# COMPACT_ATOMS: atom_id res chain seq x y z
N MET A 1 13.96 -42.27 7.48
CA MET A 1 13.35 -41.03 8.01
C MET A 1 13.33 -40.03 6.86
N THR A 2 12.22 -39.99 6.14
CA THR A 2 12.00 -39.14 4.98
C THR A 2 11.99 -37.69 5.45
N SER A 3 12.95 -36.89 4.98
CA SER A 3 12.94 -35.44 5.17
C SER A 3 11.63 -34.91 4.58
N LEU A 4 10.74 -34.38 5.41
CA LEU A 4 9.55 -33.67 4.96
C LEU A 4 10.05 -32.40 4.27
N ALA A 5 10.19 -32.47 2.96
CA ALA A 5 10.56 -31.34 2.14
C ALA A 5 9.47 -30.27 2.32
N HIS A 6 9.85 -29.09 2.81
CA HIS A 6 8.93 -28.01 3.12
C HIS A 6 8.13 -27.62 1.87
N GLU A 7 6.81 -27.54 1.98
CA GLU A 7 5.92 -27.04 0.94
C GLU A 7 6.04 -25.51 0.90
N HIS A 8 6.31 -24.94 -0.28
CA HIS A 8 6.50 -23.49 -0.40
C HIS A 8 5.15 -22.79 -0.30
N SER A 9 5.11 -21.68 0.44
CA SER A 9 3.86 -20.91 0.57
C SER A 9 3.57 -20.10 -0.70
N TYR A 10 2.29 -19.79 -0.95
CA TYR A 10 1.88 -18.89 -2.04
C TYR A 10 2.65 -17.56 -2.01
N GLU A 11 2.78 -16.94 -0.83
CA GLU A 11 3.46 -15.64 -0.71
C GLU A 11 4.96 -15.75 -0.97
N GLU A 12 5.60 -16.85 -0.59
CA GLU A 12 7.00 -17.11 -0.90
C GLU A 12 7.25 -17.24 -2.40
N LEU A 13 6.43 -18.05 -3.09
CA LEU A 13 6.52 -18.22 -4.55
C LEU A 13 6.18 -16.92 -5.26
N ARG A 14 5.24 -16.14 -4.73
CA ARG A 14 4.83 -14.85 -5.28
C ARG A 14 5.95 -13.83 -5.27
N GLU A 15 6.66 -13.67 -4.14
CA GLU A 15 7.81 -12.78 -4.04
C GLU A 15 8.89 -13.16 -5.08
N ILE A 16 9.17 -14.46 -5.23
CA ILE A 16 10.10 -14.95 -6.26
C ILE A 16 9.62 -14.55 -7.66
N VAL A 17 8.35 -14.79 -8.00
CA VAL A 17 7.80 -14.42 -9.32
C VAL A 17 7.89 -12.91 -9.56
N ILE A 18 7.62 -12.08 -8.55
CA ILE A 18 7.72 -10.62 -8.65
C ILE A 18 9.17 -10.19 -8.90
N ASP A 19 10.13 -10.71 -8.15
CA ASP A 19 11.55 -10.41 -8.33
C ASP A 19 12.06 -10.85 -9.72
N LEU A 20 11.57 -11.98 -10.21
CA LEU A 20 11.87 -12.46 -11.55
C LEU A 20 11.35 -11.52 -12.63
N LEU A 21 10.11 -11.04 -12.48
CA LEU A 21 9.46 -10.11 -13.43
C LEU A 21 10.09 -8.71 -13.39
N LEU A 22 10.48 -8.22 -12.21
CA LEU A 22 11.18 -6.94 -12.06
C LEU A 22 12.53 -6.92 -12.81
N ASN A 23 13.22 -8.06 -12.82
CA ASN A 23 14.50 -8.24 -13.49
C ASN A 23 14.36 -9.09 -14.76
N ALA A 24 13.21 -9.01 -15.44
CA ALA A 24 12.86 -9.90 -16.55
C ALA A 24 13.89 -9.93 -17.68
N ARG A 25 14.56 -8.80 -17.97
CA ARG A 25 15.63 -8.73 -18.99
C ARG A 25 16.85 -9.55 -18.59
N ASP A 26 17.29 -9.40 -17.34
CA ASP A 26 18.49 -10.06 -16.83
C ASP A 26 18.24 -11.55 -16.58
N ASN A 27 17.01 -11.89 -16.18
CA ASN A 27 16.57 -13.28 -15.96
C ASN A 27 16.11 -13.99 -17.23
N GLY A 28 15.99 -13.29 -18.36
CA GLY A 28 15.45 -13.86 -19.61
C GLY A 28 13.99 -14.32 -19.51
N VAL A 29 13.21 -13.68 -18.64
CA VAL A 29 11.82 -14.05 -18.36
C VAL A 29 10.90 -13.30 -19.34
N ASP A 30 10.49 -13.99 -20.41
CA ASP A 30 9.58 -13.48 -21.43
C ASP A 30 8.32 -14.34 -21.63
N ARG A 31 8.30 -15.53 -21.00
CA ARG A 31 7.29 -16.57 -21.12
C ARG A 31 7.09 -17.30 -19.81
N PHE A 32 5.91 -17.88 -19.64
CA PHE A 32 5.56 -18.61 -18.43
C PHE A 32 6.54 -19.76 -18.11
N GLU A 33 6.98 -20.51 -19.11
CA GLU A 33 7.93 -21.61 -18.90
C GLU A 33 9.26 -21.11 -18.33
N ARG A 34 9.71 -19.92 -18.74
CA ARG A 34 10.92 -19.29 -18.19
C ARG A 34 10.75 -18.86 -16.74
N ILE A 35 9.54 -18.47 -16.33
CA ILE A 35 9.25 -18.19 -14.91
C ILE A 35 9.43 -19.47 -14.10
N LEU A 36 8.88 -20.60 -14.55
CA LEU A 36 9.02 -21.88 -13.84
C LEU A 36 10.48 -22.31 -13.71
N GLU A 37 11.26 -22.22 -14.80
CA GLU A 37 12.69 -22.53 -14.81
C GLU A 37 13.47 -21.65 -13.82
N GLN A 38 13.27 -20.34 -13.88
CA GLN A 38 14.00 -19.40 -13.02
C GLN A 38 13.54 -19.47 -11.56
N ALA A 39 12.27 -19.75 -11.28
CA ALA A 39 11.77 -19.96 -9.93
C ALA A 39 12.39 -21.22 -9.31
N ALA A 40 12.52 -22.31 -10.08
CA ALA A 40 13.18 -23.52 -9.62
C ALA A 40 14.65 -23.26 -9.23
N LEU A 41 15.36 -22.45 -10.03
CA LEU A 41 16.72 -22.01 -9.74
C LEU A 41 16.78 -21.14 -8.48
N ALA A 42 15.85 -20.19 -8.32
CA ALA A 42 15.79 -19.31 -7.15
C ALA A 42 15.57 -20.10 -5.85
N LEU A 43 14.64 -21.07 -5.86
CA LEU A 43 14.37 -21.95 -4.73
C LEU A 43 15.58 -22.83 -4.37
N SER A 44 16.23 -23.42 -5.37
CA SER A 44 17.43 -24.25 -5.16
C SER A 44 18.61 -23.47 -4.55
N ARG A 45 18.75 -22.19 -4.91
CA ARG A 45 19.75 -21.31 -4.26
C ARG A 45 19.38 -21.03 -2.79
N LYS A 46 18.09 -20.86 -2.50
CA LYS A 46 17.58 -20.56 -1.16
C LYS A 46 17.72 -21.75 -0.21
N ASP A 47 17.49 -22.97 -0.71
CA ASP A 47 17.63 -24.22 0.04
C ASP A 47 19.09 -24.62 0.30
N GLY A 48 20.06 -23.84 -0.19
CA GLY A 48 21.49 -24.13 -0.02
C GLY A 48 21.95 -25.37 -0.80
N SER A 49 21.15 -25.88 -1.74
CA SER A 49 21.51 -26.99 -2.62
C SER A 49 22.41 -26.57 -3.79
N ASP A 50 23.11 -25.45 -3.64
CA ASP A 50 24.19 -25.03 -4.53
C ASP A 50 25.35 -26.01 -4.32
N SER A 51 25.24 -27.17 -4.98
CA SER A 51 26.24 -28.24 -5.00
C SER A 51 27.49 -27.76 -5.74
N ARG A 52 28.25 -26.84 -5.14
CA ARG A 52 29.64 -26.56 -5.49
C ARG A 52 30.59 -27.62 -4.91
N GLN A 53 30.08 -28.78 -4.52
CA GLN A 53 30.89 -29.94 -4.19
C GLN A 53 30.66 -31.01 -5.27
N HIS A 54 31.72 -31.23 -6.06
CA HIS A 54 31.92 -32.30 -7.03
C HIS A 54 31.18 -32.15 -8.36
N GLY A 55 31.93 -31.66 -9.37
CA GLY A 55 31.91 -31.87 -10.84
C GLY A 55 30.86 -32.72 -11.55
N VAL A 56 29.65 -32.86 -11.01
CA VAL A 56 28.48 -33.47 -11.62
C VAL A 56 27.60 -32.32 -12.03
N ASP A 57 27.37 -32.21 -13.34
CA ASP A 57 26.40 -31.29 -13.91
C ASP A 57 25.08 -31.47 -13.15
N PRO A 58 24.62 -30.48 -12.35
CA PRO A 58 23.35 -30.62 -11.66
C PRO A 58 22.30 -30.77 -12.75
N GLY A 59 21.68 -31.96 -12.81
CA GLY A 59 20.59 -32.22 -13.75
C GLY A 59 19.53 -31.11 -13.69
N PRO A 60 18.67 -31.00 -14.70
CA PRO A 60 17.73 -29.87 -14.82
C PRO A 60 16.96 -29.69 -13.51
N VAL A 61 17.18 -28.54 -12.88
CA VAL A 61 16.50 -28.16 -11.63
C VAL A 61 15.01 -28.11 -11.93
N ARG A 62 14.28 -29.09 -11.41
CA ARG A 62 12.86 -29.28 -11.73
C ARG A 62 12.02 -28.78 -10.57
N LEU A 63 11.15 -27.83 -10.87
CA LEU A 63 10.13 -27.36 -9.94
C LEU A 63 9.18 -28.50 -9.59
N ARG A 64 8.71 -28.56 -8.33
CA ARG A 64 7.64 -29.48 -7.95
C ARG A 64 6.36 -29.13 -8.72
N GLN A 65 5.52 -30.13 -8.99
CA GLN A 65 4.29 -29.90 -9.75
C GLN A 65 3.37 -28.90 -9.02
N GLU A 66 3.20 -29.06 -7.71
CA GLU A 66 2.37 -28.21 -6.85
C GLU A 66 2.85 -26.75 -6.87
N ASP A 67 4.16 -26.51 -6.73
CA ASP A 67 4.76 -25.17 -6.85
C ASP A 67 4.51 -24.55 -8.24
N GLY A 68 4.51 -25.38 -9.30
CA GLY A 68 4.22 -24.94 -10.67
C GLY A 68 2.76 -24.54 -10.87
N GLU A 69 1.83 -25.27 -10.27
CA GLU A 69 0.40 -24.95 -10.27
C GLU A 69 0.14 -23.65 -9.47
N LEU A 70 0.77 -23.50 -8.30
CA LEU A 70 0.71 -22.25 -7.52
C LEU A 70 1.29 -21.06 -8.28
N ILE A 71 2.42 -21.21 -8.98
CA ILE A 71 2.99 -20.14 -9.79
C ILE A 71 2.06 -19.76 -10.95
N LEU A 72 1.36 -20.72 -11.55
CA LEU A 72 0.34 -20.43 -12.55
C LEU A 72 -0.78 -19.55 -11.95
N GLU A 73 -1.29 -19.91 -10.77
CA GLU A 73 -2.29 -19.12 -10.05
C GLU A 73 -1.78 -17.71 -9.74
N ILE A 74 -0.54 -17.58 -9.26
CA ILE A 74 0.11 -16.29 -8.98
C ILE A 74 0.17 -15.41 -10.23
N VAL A 75 0.55 -15.98 -11.39
CA VAL A 75 0.62 -15.24 -12.65
C VAL A 75 -0.77 -14.75 -13.08
N TRP A 76 -1.80 -15.59 -12.93
CA TRP A 76 -3.18 -15.19 -13.19
C TRP A 76 -3.68 -14.12 -12.23
N ASP A 77 -3.28 -14.18 -10.96
CA ASP A 77 -3.58 -13.16 -9.97
C ASP A 77 -2.94 -11.83 -10.34
N LEU A 78 -1.65 -11.84 -10.68
CA LEU A 78 -0.93 -10.65 -11.15
C LEU A 78 -1.55 -10.06 -12.42
N PHE A 79 -2.05 -10.90 -13.33
CA PHE A 79 -2.79 -10.46 -14.51
C PHE A 79 -4.11 -9.78 -14.12
N ARG A 80 -4.92 -10.39 -13.24
CA ARG A 80 -6.17 -9.81 -12.74
C ARG A 80 -5.95 -8.49 -11.99
N GLN A 81 -4.82 -8.38 -11.28
CA GLN A 81 -4.39 -7.15 -10.63
C GLN A 81 -3.81 -6.11 -11.61
N GLY A 82 -3.72 -6.42 -12.90
CA GLY A 82 -3.17 -5.56 -13.93
C GLY A 82 -1.66 -5.33 -13.84
N VAL A 83 -0.95 -6.08 -12.99
CA VAL A 83 0.52 -5.99 -12.83
C VAL A 83 1.22 -6.63 -14.02
N VAL A 84 0.72 -7.78 -14.45
CA VAL A 84 1.18 -8.51 -15.64
C VAL A 84 0.20 -8.30 -16.79
N THR A 85 0.72 -8.24 -18.01
CA THR A 85 -0.08 -8.37 -19.24
C THR A 85 0.43 -9.55 -20.04
N PHE A 86 -0.47 -10.25 -20.73
CA PHE A 86 -0.06 -11.25 -21.70
C PHE A 86 0.35 -10.59 -23.02
N GLY A 87 1.31 -11.24 -23.67
CA GLY A 87 2.00 -10.76 -24.85
C GLY A 87 3.25 -9.93 -24.53
N LEU A 88 4.31 -10.18 -25.29
CA LEU A 88 5.56 -9.42 -25.22
C LEU A 88 5.50 -8.16 -26.09
N ASN A 89 4.90 -8.25 -27.28
CA ASN A 89 4.78 -7.18 -28.27
C ASN A 89 3.73 -7.54 -29.36
N ALA A 90 3.56 -6.69 -30.36
CA ALA A 90 2.59 -6.93 -31.44
C ALA A 90 2.84 -8.23 -32.23
N ALA A 91 4.08 -8.72 -32.28
CA ALA A 91 4.42 -9.99 -32.92
C ALA A 91 4.16 -11.20 -32.01
N ASN A 92 4.06 -10.99 -30.70
CA ASN A 92 3.81 -12.02 -29.69
C ASN A 92 2.71 -11.52 -28.73
N PRO A 93 1.44 -11.43 -29.16
CA PRO A 93 0.41 -10.65 -28.47
C PRO A 93 -0.31 -11.39 -27.33
N GLY A 94 -0.02 -12.66 -27.09
CA GLY A 94 -0.77 -13.48 -26.12
C GLY A 94 0.09 -14.45 -25.34
N TRP A 95 -0.55 -15.39 -24.66
CA TRP A 95 0.10 -16.50 -23.95
C TRP A 95 0.97 -17.36 -24.89
N PRO A 96 2.08 -17.96 -24.43
CA PRO A 96 2.65 -17.93 -23.08
C PRO A 96 3.50 -16.69 -22.79
N TRP A 97 3.62 -15.77 -23.75
CA TRP A 97 4.39 -14.55 -23.54
C TRP A 97 3.72 -13.64 -22.52
N LEU A 98 4.53 -13.03 -21.67
CA LEU A 98 4.05 -12.07 -20.69
C LEU A 98 5.12 -11.04 -20.36
N ARG A 99 4.68 -9.92 -19.82
CA ARG A 99 5.54 -8.84 -19.35
C ARG A 99 4.85 -8.06 -18.25
N LEU A 100 5.62 -7.23 -17.53
CA LEU A 100 5.02 -6.21 -16.69
C LEU A 100 4.21 -5.23 -17.55
N SER A 101 3.03 -4.88 -17.06
CA SER A 101 2.27 -3.76 -17.60
C SER A 101 2.94 -2.44 -17.21
N ARG A 102 2.53 -1.32 -17.83
CA ARG A 102 3.02 0.01 -17.40
C ARG A 102 2.70 0.30 -15.93
N PHE A 103 1.53 -0.15 -15.48
CA PHE A 103 1.14 -0.07 -14.06
C PHE A 103 2.03 -0.97 -13.20
N GLY A 104 2.29 -2.22 -13.62
CA GLY A 104 3.13 -3.15 -12.89
C GLY A 104 4.57 -2.66 -12.71
N GLU A 105 5.17 -2.10 -13.77
CA GLU A 105 6.49 -1.47 -13.69
C GLU A 105 6.51 -0.35 -12.65
N CYS A 106 5.52 0.56 -12.70
CA CYS A 106 5.41 1.66 -11.74
C CYS A 106 5.20 1.16 -10.31
N ALA A 107 4.23 0.26 -10.12
CA ALA A 107 3.79 -0.21 -8.82
C ALA A 107 4.85 -1.03 -8.09
N LEU A 108 5.65 -1.83 -8.81
CA LEU A 108 6.67 -2.70 -8.24
C LEU A 108 8.03 -2.00 -8.05
N GLN A 109 8.38 -1.03 -8.90
CA GLN A 109 9.67 -0.31 -8.80
C GLN A 109 9.62 0.90 -7.86
N HIS A 110 8.47 1.59 -7.77
CA HIS A 110 8.37 2.90 -7.10
C HIS A 110 7.38 2.90 -5.92
N GLY A 111 6.79 1.75 -5.56
CA GLY A 111 5.92 1.65 -4.39
C GLY A 111 6.72 1.78 -3.09
N LEU A 112 6.37 2.76 -2.25
CA LEU A 112 6.97 2.93 -0.93
C LEU A 112 6.70 1.69 -0.04
N TYR A 113 5.52 1.10 -0.20
CA TYR A 113 5.11 -0.16 0.39
C TYR A 113 4.80 -1.17 -0.71
N ARG A 114 5.28 -2.40 -0.55
CA ARG A 114 4.93 -3.51 -1.44
C ARG A 114 3.73 -4.25 -0.86
N PHE A 115 2.56 -4.00 -1.44
CA PHE A 115 1.37 -4.80 -1.15
C PHE A 115 0.64 -5.15 -2.45
N HIS A 116 0.14 -6.36 -2.50
CA HIS A 116 -0.48 -6.99 -3.65
C HIS A 116 -1.85 -7.58 -3.35
N ASN A 117 -2.20 -7.63 -2.06
CA ASN A 117 -3.50 -8.05 -1.60
C ASN A 117 -3.90 -7.27 -0.33
N LYS A 118 -5.15 -7.45 0.09
CA LYS A 118 -5.67 -6.79 1.30
C LYS A 118 -4.92 -7.20 2.57
N PHE A 119 -4.44 -8.43 2.68
CA PHE A 119 -3.74 -8.92 3.87
C PHE A 119 -2.38 -8.25 4.01
N GLU A 120 -1.60 -8.16 2.94
CA GLU A 120 -0.32 -7.46 2.92
C GLU A 120 -0.47 -5.96 3.19
N PHE A 121 -1.48 -5.32 2.58
CA PHE A 121 -1.77 -3.91 2.85
C PHE A 121 -2.09 -3.69 4.34
N MET A 122 -2.97 -4.52 4.91
CA MET A 122 -3.28 -4.42 6.32
C MET A 122 -2.05 -4.77 7.18
N LYS A 123 -1.21 -5.73 6.79
CA LYS A 123 0.03 -6.04 7.50
C LYS A 123 0.97 -4.84 7.53
N ALA A 124 1.14 -4.15 6.40
CA ALA A 124 1.94 -2.92 6.32
C ALA A 124 1.38 -1.81 7.22
N LEU A 125 0.05 -1.67 7.32
CA LEU A 125 -0.58 -0.74 8.27
C LEU A 125 -0.33 -1.12 9.74
N HIS A 126 -0.39 -2.40 10.08
CA HIS A 126 -0.21 -2.86 11.46
C HIS A 126 1.25 -2.92 11.91
N SER A 127 2.20 -3.17 10.99
CA SER A 127 3.63 -3.21 11.31
C SER A 127 4.15 -1.87 11.83
N GLU A 128 3.48 -0.77 11.48
CA GLU A 128 3.79 0.59 11.93
C GLU A 128 3.07 0.98 13.25
N ALA A 129 2.44 0.01 13.94
CA ALA A 129 1.70 0.23 15.19
C ALA A 129 0.66 1.37 15.12
N ILE A 130 0.00 1.52 13.96
CA ILE A 130 -0.98 2.57 13.70
C ILE A 130 -2.30 2.25 14.41
N ASP A 131 -2.79 3.19 15.23
CA ASP A 131 -4.10 3.10 15.87
C ASP A 131 -5.21 3.54 14.89
N LEU A 132 -5.88 2.59 14.25
CA LEU A 132 -7.00 2.87 13.35
C LEU A 132 -8.35 2.54 14.01
N SER A 133 -9.40 3.27 13.62
CA SER A 133 -10.74 2.98 14.08
C SER A 133 -11.26 1.69 13.45
N PRO A 134 -12.14 0.95 14.15
CA PRO A 134 -12.79 -0.22 13.57
C PRO A 134 -13.46 0.10 12.22
N ASP A 135 -14.08 1.27 12.09
CA ASP A 135 -14.73 1.72 10.87
C ASP A 135 -13.72 1.94 9.73
N ALA A 136 -12.61 2.66 10.00
CA ALA A 136 -11.56 2.87 9.01
C ALA A 136 -10.95 1.55 8.53
N VAL A 137 -10.73 0.59 9.43
CA VAL A 137 -10.22 -0.75 9.07
C VAL A 137 -11.16 -1.48 8.11
N VAL A 138 -12.47 -1.44 8.35
CA VAL A 138 -13.46 -2.05 7.45
C VAL A 138 -13.39 -1.41 6.07
N TYR A 139 -13.44 -0.07 6.00
CA TYR A 139 -13.42 0.63 4.72
C TYR A 139 -12.11 0.47 3.96
N LEU A 140 -10.96 0.38 4.64
CA LEU A 140 -9.66 0.14 4.00
C LEU A 140 -9.57 -1.24 3.37
N ARG A 141 -10.07 -2.28 4.07
CA ARG A 141 -10.11 -3.64 3.53
C ARG A 141 -10.96 -3.72 2.26
N GLU A 142 -12.11 -3.05 2.26
CA GLU A 142 -12.97 -2.96 1.09
C GLU A 142 -12.36 -2.11 -0.02
N ALA A 143 -11.66 -1.01 0.31
CA ALA A 143 -10.99 -0.15 -0.67
C ALA A 143 -9.92 -0.93 -1.47
N VAL A 144 -9.09 -1.70 -0.77
CA VAL A 144 -8.05 -2.53 -1.41
C VAL A 144 -8.68 -3.65 -2.24
N THR A 145 -9.73 -4.28 -1.73
CA THR A 145 -10.46 -5.32 -2.47
C THR A 145 -11.07 -4.75 -3.77
N ALA A 146 -11.72 -3.58 -3.69
CA ALA A 146 -12.28 -2.87 -4.83
C ALA A 146 -11.19 -2.47 -5.85
N PHE A 147 -10.02 -2.04 -5.38
CA PHE A 147 -8.89 -1.69 -6.25
C PHE A 147 -8.42 -2.87 -7.09
N TYR A 148 -8.22 -4.04 -6.47
CA TYR A 148 -7.80 -5.25 -7.20
C TYR A 148 -8.92 -5.87 -8.05
N ALA A 149 -10.19 -5.59 -7.72
CA ALA A 149 -11.34 -5.93 -8.57
C ALA A 149 -11.53 -4.96 -9.77
N GLY A 150 -10.71 -3.91 -9.89
CA GLY A 150 -10.84 -2.89 -10.94
C GLY A 150 -11.94 -1.85 -10.71
N CYS A 151 -12.58 -1.85 -9.54
CA CYS A 151 -13.60 -0.87 -9.14
C CYS A 151 -12.95 0.41 -8.58
N LEU A 152 -12.22 1.15 -9.43
CA LEU A 152 -11.36 2.27 -9.01
C LEU A 152 -12.10 3.41 -8.30
N LEU A 153 -13.30 3.78 -8.78
CA LEU A 153 -14.12 4.80 -8.11
C LEU A 153 -14.54 4.34 -6.71
N SER A 154 -15.00 3.10 -6.57
CA SER A 154 -15.38 2.52 -5.27
C SER A 154 -14.18 2.48 -4.32
N ALA A 155 -13.01 2.07 -4.81
CA ALA A 155 -11.78 2.08 -4.02
C ALA A 155 -11.45 3.47 -3.47
N CYS A 156 -11.52 4.51 -4.31
CA CYS A 156 -11.32 5.89 -3.87
C CYS A 156 -12.38 6.35 -2.85
N VAL A 157 -13.66 6.06 -3.09
CA VAL A 157 -14.74 6.43 -2.16
C VAL A 157 -14.50 5.81 -0.79
N LEU A 158 -14.24 4.50 -0.73
CA LEU A 158 -13.99 3.78 0.51
C LEU A 158 -12.73 4.30 1.22
N LEU A 159 -11.66 4.60 0.49
CA LEU A 159 -10.46 5.22 1.04
C LEU A 159 -10.74 6.61 1.64
N GLY A 160 -11.57 7.42 0.96
CA GLY A 160 -11.99 8.72 1.47
C GLY A 160 -12.85 8.64 2.72
N VAL A 161 -13.73 7.64 2.82
CA VAL A 161 -14.52 7.39 4.04
C VAL A 161 -13.61 7.00 5.20
N ALA A 162 -12.62 6.12 4.99
CA ALA A 162 -11.64 5.77 6.02
C ALA A 162 -10.81 6.98 6.48
N ALA A 163 -10.33 7.80 5.54
CA ALA A 163 -9.55 9.00 5.84
C ALA A 163 -10.37 10.06 6.59
N GLU A 164 -11.65 10.23 6.22
CA GLU A 164 -12.59 11.11 6.92
C GLU A 164 -12.84 10.63 8.36
N ALA A 165 -13.03 9.33 8.58
CA ALA A 165 -13.24 8.77 9.92
C ALA A 165 -12.04 9.05 10.84
N GLU A 166 -10.81 8.82 10.37
CA GLU A 166 -9.62 9.10 11.17
C GLU A 166 -9.39 10.60 11.40
N PHE A 167 -9.69 11.45 10.42
CA PHE A 167 -9.64 12.89 10.61
C PHE A 167 -10.66 13.37 11.65
N LEU A 168 -11.88 12.85 11.63
CA LEU A 168 -12.90 13.23 12.61
C LEU A 168 -12.50 12.83 14.03
N ARG A 169 -11.88 11.66 14.21
CA ARG A 169 -11.27 11.24 15.49
C ARG A 169 -10.16 12.19 15.93
N LEU A 170 -9.27 12.59 15.01
CA LEU A 170 -8.24 13.57 15.30
C LEU A 170 -8.84 14.91 15.75
N LEU A 171 -9.86 15.40 15.04
CA LEU A 171 -10.55 16.63 15.39
C LEU A 171 -11.21 16.57 16.77
N GLU A 172 -11.81 15.44 17.12
CA GLU A 172 -12.40 15.20 18.44
C GLU A 172 -11.32 15.24 19.54
N THR A 173 -10.21 14.49 19.35
CA THR A 173 -9.07 14.54 20.27
C THR A 173 -8.50 15.96 20.42
N ALA A 174 -8.41 16.69 19.32
CA ALA A 174 -7.94 18.08 19.32
C ALA A 174 -8.84 19.01 20.15
N ARG A 175 -10.16 18.82 20.06
CA ARG A 175 -11.18 19.60 20.80
C ARG A 175 -11.17 19.28 22.29
N ASP A 176 -10.98 18.02 22.64
CA ASP A 176 -10.96 17.55 24.03
C ASP A 176 -9.62 17.80 24.73
N SER A 177 -8.59 18.19 23.97
CA SER A 177 -7.29 18.59 24.50
C SER A 177 -7.43 19.72 25.51
N ARG A 178 -6.98 19.50 26.75
CA ARG A 178 -6.99 20.52 27.82
C ARG A 178 -6.10 21.71 27.48
N THR A 179 -5.00 21.45 26.77
CA THR A 179 -3.99 22.45 26.43
C THR A 179 -4.35 23.19 25.15
N HIS A 180 -4.81 22.48 24.11
CA HIS A 180 -4.96 23.04 22.77
C HIS A 180 -6.41 23.17 22.29
N GLY A 181 -7.40 22.65 23.03
CA GLY A 181 -8.81 22.57 22.60
C GLY A 181 -9.44 23.90 22.21
N LYS A 182 -8.99 25.01 22.82
CA LYS A 182 -9.46 26.37 22.50
C LYS A 182 -9.29 26.72 21.01
N HIS A 183 -8.23 26.23 20.36
CA HIS A 183 -7.97 26.47 18.93
C HIS A 183 -8.98 25.77 18.01
N PHE A 184 -9.59 24.67 18.46
CA PHE A 184 -10.42 23.79 17.63
C PHE A 184 -11.92 23.92 17.88
N THR A 185 -12.34 24.74 18.85
CA THR A 185 -13.76 24.96 19.20
C THR A 185 -14.64 25.30 17.99
N ARG A 186 -14.16 26.17 17.10
CA ARG A 186 -14.90 26.63 15.89
C ARG A 186 -14.77 25.70 14.68
N VAL A 187 -13.98 24.64 14.77
CA VAL A 187 -13.74 23.70 13.66
C VAL A 187 -14.84 22.62 13.71
N GLY A 188 -16.05 22.90 13.21
CA GLY A 188 -17.05 21.83 13.06
C GLY A 188 -18.50 22.22 12.80
N ASP A 189 -18.91 23.46 13.05
CA ASP A 189 -20.35 23.77 13.01
C ASP A 189 -20.85 23.98 11.57
N GLY A 190 -21.72 23.06 11.12
CA GLY A 190 -22.48 23.14 9.86
C GLY A 190 -21.68 23.04 8.55
N SER A 191 -20.35 22.89 8.60
CA SER A 191 -19.51 22.90 7.39
C SER A 191 -19.17 21.49 6.89
N ASN A 192 -19.10 21.32 5.57
CA ASN A 192 -18.66 20.07 4.92
C ASN A 192 -17.23 19.66 5.35
N ILE A 193 -16.86 18.40 5.10
CA ILE A 193 -15.56 17.85 5.53
C ILE A 193 -14.37 18.66 5.02
N ARG A 194 -14.42 19.14 3.77
CA ARG A 194 -13.32 19.91 3.16
C ARG A 194 -13.08 21.21 3.91
N ALA A 195 -14.14 21.93 4.26
CA ALA A 195 -14.06 23.13 5.08
C ALA A 195 -13.54 22.83 6.49
N ARG A 196 -13.89 21.68 7.07
CA ARG A 196 -13.35 21.24 8.37
C ARG A 196 -11.85 21.00 8.29
N VAL A 197 -11.36 20.28 7.29
CA VAL A 197 -9.92 20.00 7.08
C VAL A 197 -9.14 21.30 6.88
N MET A 198 -9.65 22.22 6.06
CA MET A 198 -9.01 23.54 5.87
C MET A 198 -8.91 24.33 7.17
N ARG A 199 -10.02 24.44 7.92
CA ARG A 199 -10.03 25.16 9.20
C ARG A 199 -9.16 24.50 10.25
N PHE A 200 -9.12 23.16 10.27
CA PHE A 200 -8.23 22.40 11.13
C PHE A 200 -6.76 22.71 10.81
N GLY A 201 -6.38 22.72 9.53
CA GLY A 201 -5.04 23.05 9.07
C GLY A 201 -4.58 24.44 9.55
N GLU A 202 -5.46 25.43 9.57
CA GLU A 202 -5.16 26.74 10.15
C GLU A 202 -5.09 26.71 11.69
N ALA A 203 -6.01 26.00 12.33
CA ALA A 203 -6.10 25.90 13.80
C ALA A 203 -4.93 25.14 14.43
N VAL A 204 -4.33 24.19 13.70
CA VAL A 204 -3.24 23.35 14.21
C VAL A 204 -1.86 24.01 14.08
N LYS A 205 -1.69 25.05 13.25
CA LYS A 205 -0.40 25.76 13.04
C LYS A 205 0.32 26.15 14.35
N PRO A 206 -0.35 26.72 15.37
CA PRO A 206 0.30 27.04 16.64
C PRO A 206 0.84 25.81 17.35
N VAL A 207 0.14 24.67 17.28
CA VAL A 207 0.59 23.39 17.85
C VAL A 207 1.79 22.86 17.07
N LEU A 208 1.73 22.89 15.73
CA LEU A 208 2.83 22.43 14.88
C LEU A 208 4.12 23.25 15.08
N SER A 209 4.00 24.54 15.43
CA SER A 209 5.17 25.39 15.73
C SER A 209 5.96 24.95 16.96
N LEU A 210 5.38 24.09 17.81
CA LEU A 210 6.02 23.52 19.00
C LEU A 210 6.73 22.18 18.69
N LEU A 211 6.51 21.62 17.50
CA LEU A 211 7.13 20.37 17.06
C LEU A 211 8.44 20.64 16.30
N PRO A 212 9.36 19.65 16.25
CA PRO A 212 10.49 19.66 15.33
C PRO A 212 10.03 19.92 13.89
N GLY A 213 10.84 20.66 13.11
CA GLY A 213 10.46 21.12 11.78
C GLY A 213 10.04 20.00 10.81
N GLN A 214 10.64 18.80 10.92
CA GLN A 214 10.25 17.65 10.11
C GLN A 214 8.85 17.13 10.49
N GLU A 215 8.57 16.95 11.78
CA GLU A 215 7.26 16.45 12.26
C GLU A 215 6.12 17.42 11.90
N ALA A 216 6.38 18.73 11.98
CA ALA A 216 5.43 19.75 11.55
C ALA A 216 5.15 19.67 10.04
N SER A 217 6.19 19.43 9.24
CA SER A 217 6.07 19.26 7.78
C SER A 217 5.26 18.01 7.43
N ASP A 218 5.59 16.88 8.03
CA ASP A 218 4.93 15.59 7.77
C ASP A 218 3.43 15.64 8.13
N ALA A 219 3.08 16.33 9.23
CA ALA A 219 1.69 16.54 9.62
C ALA A 219 0.91 17.39 8.58
N MET A 220 1.54 18.42 8.02
CA MET A 220 0.93 19.24 6.97
C MET A 220 0.78 18.47 5.65
N GLU A 221 1.74 17.62 5.32
CA GLU A 221 1.67 16.73 4.16
C GLU A 221 0.53 15.71 4.32
N ALA A 222 0.33 15.15 5.52
CA ALA A 222 -0.79 14.26 5.82
C ALA A 222 -2.15 14.96 5.59
N LEU A 223 -2.30 16.21 6.03
CA LEU A 223 -3.51 16.99 5.76
C LEU A 223 -3.71 17.28 4.27
N THR A 224 -2.63 17.48 3.51
CA THR A 224 -2.66 17.67 2.06
C THR A 224 -3.06 16.38 1.33
N THR A 225 -2.56 15.23 1.81
CA THR A 225 -2.96 13.89 1.34
C THR A 225 -4.45 13.66 1.55
N LEU A 226 -4.97 13.99 2.74
CA LEU A 226 -6.40 13.93 3.05
C LEU A 226 -7.23 14.77 2.06
N GLN A 227 -6.81 16.02 1.79
CA GLN A 227 -7.50 16.86 0.82
C GLN A 227 -7.50 16.26 -0.59
N SER A 228 -6.39 15.64 -0.99
CA SER A 228 -6.26 14.96 -2.29
C SER A 228 -7.21 13.77 -2.41
N ILE A 229 -7.30 12.94 -1.37
CA ILE A 229 -8.22 11.79 -1.32
C ILE A 229 -9.68 12.27 -1.30
N LEU A 230 -10.01 13.28 -0.49
CA LEU A 230 -11.37 13.82 -0.37
C LEU A 230 -11.87 14.51 -1.65
N ARG A 231 -10.97 15.10 -2.45
CA ARG A 231 -11.31 15.77 -3.71
C ARG A 231 -11.88 14.82 -4.75
N VAL A 232 -11.39 13.58 -4.78
CA VAL A 232 -11.87 12.55 -5.73
C VAL A 232 -13.23 12.00 -5.32
N THR A 233 -13.54 12.02 -4.01
CA THR A 233 -14.74 11.40 -3.45
C THR A 233 -15.92 12.37 -3.28
N ARG A 234 -15.68 13.68 -3.25
CA ARG A 234 -16.73 14.71 -3.05
C ARG A 234 -16.52 15.96 -3.91
N THR A 235 -17.57 16.43 -4.61
CA THR A 235 -17.61 17.82 -5.11
C THR A 235 -17.85 18.82 -3.99
N GLU A 236 -17.67 20.13 -4.25
CA GLU A 236 -17.78 21.22 -3.27
C GLU A 236 -19.12 21.27 -2.49
N GLN A 237 -20.15 20.57 -2.95
CA GLN A 237 -21.48 20.48 -2.33
C GLN A 237 -21.79 19.10 -1.70
N GLY A 238 -20.81 18.20 -1.58
CA GLY A 238 -20.99 16.87 -0.99
C GLY A 238 -21.72 15.85 -1.87
N HIS A 239 -22.00 16.19 -3.14
CA HIS A 239 -22.62 15.29 -4.10
C HIS A 239 -21.54 14.46 -4.83
N PRO A 240 -21.83 13.22 -5.27
CA PRO A 240 -20.91 12.46 -6.09
C PRO A 240 -20.62 13.25 -7.37
N SER A 241 -19.36 13.60 -7.57
CA SER A 241 -18.92 14.22 -8.83
C SER A 241 -19.09 13.20 -9.94
N GLY A 242 -19.74 13.55 -11.04
CA GLY A 242 -19.62 12.83 -12.31
C GLY A 242 -18.21 12.93 -12.92
N ALA A 243 -17.17 13.11 -12.10
CA ALA A 243 -15.79 13.13 -12.52
C ALA A 243 -15.43 11.77 -13.11
N SER A 244 -14.65 11.80 -14.19
CA SER A 244 -14.04 10.60 -14.76
C SER A 244 -13.42 9.76 -13.64
N PRO A 245 -13.62 8.43 -13.64
CA PRO A 245 -13.00 7.55 -12.66
C PRO A 245 -11.48 7.82 -12.61
N PRO A 246 -10.88 7.88 -11.42
CA PRO A 246 -9.44 8.07 -11.28
C PRO A 246 -8.69 6.94 -12.00
N SER A 247 -7.47 7.25 -12.48
CA SER A 247 -6.63 6.21 -13.10
C SER A 247 -6.18 5.19 -12.06
N ARG A 248 -5.85 3.96 -12.51
CA ARG A 248 -5.36 2.90 -11.61
C ARG A 248 -4.12 3.35 -10.84
N ASP A 249 -3.18 3.99 -11.53
CA ASP A 249 -1.95 4.54 -10.95
C ASP A 249 -2.27 5.54 -9.84
N GLN A 250 -3.23 6.44 -10.07
CA GLN A 250 -3.64 7.44 -9.09
C GLN A 250 -4.26 6.80 -7.83
N VAL A 251 -5.15 5.81 -7.99
CA VAL A 251 -5.73 5.10 -6.84
C VAL A 251 -4.66 4.33 -6.07
N TYR A 252 -3.70 3.72 -6.77
CA TYR A 252 -2.58 3.03 -6.14
C TYR A 252 -1.72 3.99 -5.32
N VAL A 253 -1.40 5.17 -5.86
CA VAL A 253 -0.69 6.23 -5.12
C VAL A 253 -1.47 6.62 -3.85
N TYR A 254 -2.79 6.75 -3.93
CA TYR A 254 -3.58 7.06 -2.72
C TYR A 254 -3.55 5.95 -1.67
N LEU A 255 -3.57 4.68 -2.07
CA LEU A 255 -3.40 3.56 -1.14
C LEU A 255 -2.03 3.62 -0.46
N GLN A 256 -0.97 3.90 -1.23
CA GLN A 256 0.41 4.06 -0.72
C GLN A 256 0.51 5.21 0.29
N LEU A 257 -0.05 6.37 -0.06
CA LEU A 257 -0.01 7.57 0.79
C LEU A 257 -0.89 7.46 2.04
N PHE A 258 -1.86 6.54 2.07
CA PHE A 258 -2.72 6.37 3.24
C PHE A 258 -1.93 5.87 4.46
N ILE A 259 -0.91 5.03 4.27
CA ILE A 259 -0.10 4.47 5.36
C ILE A 259 0.62 5.59 6.13
N PRO A 260 1.48 6.42 5.50
CA PRO A 260 2.13 7.52 6.20
C PRO A 260 1.13 8.58 6.69
N PHE A 261 0.02 8.80 5.97
CA PHE A 261 -1.07 9.65 6.46
C PHE A 261 -1.61 9.16 7.81
N ALA A 262 -1.97 7.88 7.93
CA ALA A 262 -2.56 7.31 9.13
C ALA A 262 -1.57 7.30 10.31
N GLU A 263 -0.30 7.07 10.03
CA GLU A 263 0.79 7.19 11.00
C GLU A 263 0.87 8.62 11.56
N GLN A 264 0.91 9.64 10.68
CA GLN A 264 1.02 11.04 11.10
C GLN A 264 -0.23 11.51 11.85
N LEU A 265 -1.43 11.05 11.48
CA LEU A 265 -2.64 11.31 12.25
C LEU A 265 -2.57 10.72 13.65
N THR A 266 -2.04 9.50 13.78
CA THR A 266 -1.88 8.84 15.08
C THR A 266 -0.88 9.60 15.95
N ARG A 267 0.26 10.01 15.38
CA ARG A 267 1.26 10.83 16.07
C ARG A 267 0.66 12.16 16.54
N LEU A 268 -0.02 12.88 15.65
CA LEU A 268 -0.62 14.17 15.98
C LEU A 268 -1.73 14.04 17.04
N ARG A 269 -2.54 12.98 17.00
CA ARG A 269 -3.52 12.69 18.07
C ARG A 269 -2.84 12.51 19.42
N ARG A 270 -1.74 11.76 19.48
CA ARG A 270 -0.98 11.55 20.71
C ARG A 270 -0.46 12.89 21.25
N THR A 271 0.16 13.70 20.40
CA THR A 271 0.63 15.05 20.76
C THR A 271 -0.49 15.93 21.32
N LEU A 272 -1.69 15.87 20.73
CA LEU A 272 -2.83 16.67 21.18
C LEU A 272 -3.49 16.14 22.46
N ALA A 273 -3.42 14.82 22.70
CA ALA A 273 -3.99 14.17 23.88
C ALA A 273 -3.11 14.34 25.13
N GLU A 274 -1.80 14.38 24.96
CA GLU A 274 -0.86 14.54 26.08
C GLU A 274 -0.90 15.97 26.62
N ALA A 275 -1.25 16.12 27.90
CA ALA A 275 -1.26 17.40 28.60
C ALA A 275 0.15 18.01 28.74
N ASP A 276 1.18 17.15 28.65
CA ASP A 276 2.59 17.43 28.89
C ASP A 276 3.49 17.00 27.72
N TYR A 277 3.21 17.43 26.48
CA TYR A 277 4.30 17.48 25.49
C TYR A 277 5.12 18.78 25.62
N PRO A 278 5.83 18.93 26.74
CA PRO A 278 7.20 19.43 26.70
C PRO A 278 8.13 18.49 27.48
N ARG A 279 9.25 18.05 26.87
CA ARG A 279 10.45 17.37 27.47
C ARG A 279 10.74 15.91 27.06
N LEU A 280 10.74 15.57 25.77
CA LEU A 280 11.48 14.38 25.28
C LEU A 280 12.38 14.65 24.06
N VAL A 281 12.89 15.88 23.93
CA VAL A 281 14.11 16.15 23.15
C VAL A 281 15.05 17.00 24.02
N ALA A 282 15.61 16.37 25.05
CA ALA A 282 16.91 16.77 25.55
C ALA A 282 17.84 15.58 25.29
N ALA A 283 18.84 15.84 24.46
CA ALA A 283 19.85 14.90 23.97
C ALA A 283 20.58 14.16 25.11
N PRO A 284 21.24 13.05 24.76
CA PRO A 284 22.69 13.12 24.54
C PRO A 284 23.11 12.96 23.08
#